data_AF-A0AAE0ALP9-F1
#
_entry.id   AF-A0AAE0ALP9-F1
#
_cell.length_a   1.000
_cell.length_b   1.000
_cell.length_c   1.000
_cell.angle_alpha   90.00
_cell.angle_beta   90.00
_cell.angle_gamma   90.00
#
_symmetry.space_group_name_H-M   'P 1'
#
loop_
_entity.id
_entity.type
_entity.pdbx_description
1 polymer ?
#
loop_
_entity_poly.entity_id
_entity_poly.type
_entity_poly.pdbx_seq_one_letter_code
_entity_poly.pdbx_strand_id
1 'polypeptide(L)'
;MSVVGFDFGNESCIVAVARQRGIDVVLNDESKRETPALVCFGDKQRFIGTAGAATSMMNPKNTISQIKRLIGRQFSDPELQRDLKSFPFAVTEGPDGFPLIHCSISW
;
A
#
# COMPACT_ATOMS: atom_id res chain seq x y z
N MET A 1 4.50 14.45 25.09
CA MET A 1 4.71 13.58 23.93
C MET A 1 3.41 13.43 23.18
N SER A 2 3.43 13.48 21.85
CA SER A 2 2.25 13.22 21.02
C SER A 2 2.19 11.73 20.69
N VAL A 3 1.02 11.12 20.84
CA VAL A 3 0.77 9.72 20.43
C VAL A 3 -0.03 9.72 19.14
N VAL A 4 0.41 8.94 18.17
CA VAL A 4 -0.21 8.81 16.85
C VAL A 4 -0.65 7.37 16.65
N GLY A 5 -1.93 7.19 16.31
CA GLY A 5 -2.50 5.92 15.87
C GLY A 5 -2.48 5.83 14.35
N PHE A 6 -2.11 4.66 13.85
CA PHE A 6 -2.13 4.34 12.42
C PHE A 6 -3.05 3.14 12.21
N ASP A 7 -4.05 3.31 11.36
CA ASP A 7 -4.74 2.21 10.74
C ASP A 7 -4.19 2.01 9.33
N PHE A 8 -3.63 0.84 9.07
CA PHE A 8 -3.10 0.47 7.76
C PHE A 8 -4.10 -0.45 7.06
N GLY A 9 -5.14 0.03 6.39
CA GLY A 9 -6.07 -0.86 5.70
C GLY A 9 -5.49 -1.47 4.42
N ASN A 10 -6.29 -2.34 3.79
CA ASN A 10 -5.99 -2.92 2.49
C ASN A 10 -6.22 -1.94 1.34
N GLU A 11 -7.19 -1.03 1.51
CA GLU A 11 -7.61 -0.04 0.51
C GLU A 11 -7.32 1.39 0.93
N SER A 12 -7.46 1.70 2.23
CA SER A 12 -7.20 3.02 2.79
C SER A 12 -6.48 2.92 4.13
N CYS A 13 -5.68 3.94 4.44
CA CYS A 13 -5.01 4.14 5.71
C CYS A 13 -5.56 5.40 6.38
N ILE A 14 -5.60 5.38 7.71
CA ILE A 14 -6.10 6.48 8.54
C ILE A 14 -5.04 6.79 9.59
N VAL A 15 -4.84 8.08 9.85
CA VAL A 15 -3.95 8.55 10.91
C VAL A 15 -4.77 9.36 11.91
N ALA A 16 -4.58 9.09 13.20
CA ALA A 16 -5.24 9.81 14.27
C ALA A 16 -4.23 10.23 15.34
N VAL A 17 -4.45 11.37 15.98
CA VAL A 17 -3.57 11.91 17.02
C VAL A 17 -4.36 12.22 18.28
N ALA A 18 -3.81 11.82 19.43
CA ALA A 18 -4.37 12.19 20.72
C ALA A 18 -4.05 13.66 21.04
N ARG A 19 -5.09 14.46 21.28
CA ARG A 19 -5.02 15.89 21.65
C ARG A 19 -5.71 16.10 23.00
N GLN A 20 -5.55 17.29 23.59
CA GLN A 20 -6.07 17.60 24.94
C GLN A 20 -7.58 17.35 25.13
N ARG A 21 -8.37 17.39 24.05
CA ARG A 21 -9.84 17.25 24.10
C ARG A 21 -10.38 16.02 23.36
N GLY A 22 -9.52 15.05 23.04
CA GLY A 22 -9.94 13.81 22.38
C GLY A 22 -8.99 13.35 21.26
N ILE A 23 -9.51 12.52 20.37
CA ILE A 23 -8.79 11.99 19.22
C ILE A 23 -9.18 12.78 17.97
N ASP A 24 -8.18 13.25 17.23
CA ASP A 24 -8.40 13.92 15.95
C ASP A 24 -7.89 13.05 14.80
N VAL A 25 -8.73 12.81 13.81
CA VAL A 25 -8.36 12.12 12.57
C VAL A 25 -7.80 13.17 11.61
N VAL A 26 -6.52 13.06 11.29
CA VAL A 26 -5.80 14.10 10.55
C VAL A 26 -6.13 14.04 9.06
N LEU A 27 -6.12 15.22 8.44
CA LEU A 27 -6.28 15.35 6.99
C LEU A 27 -4.95 15.10 6.28
N ASN A 28 -5.01 14.47 5.11
CA ASN A 28 -3.90 14.48 4.16
C ASN A 28 -3.83 15.81 3.39
N ASP A 29 -2.88 15.90 2.46
CA ASP A 29 -2.65 17.05 1.59
C ASP A 29 -3.84 17.40 0.67
N GLU A 30 -4.76 16.45 0.44
CA GLU A 30 -6.02 16.67 -0.26
C GLU A 30 -7.21 16.98 0.65
N SER A 31 -6.97 17.28 1.92
CA SER A 31 -8.03 17.55 2.90
C SER A 31 -8.98 16.36 3.14
N LYS A 32 -8.51 15.12 2.93
CA LYS A 32 -9.26 13.87 3.21
C LYS A 32 -8.74 13.20 4.47
N ARG A 33 -9.63 12.54 5.22
CA ARG A 33 -9.29 11.74 6.44
C ARG A 33 -8.79 10.33 6.13
N GLU A 34 -8.97 9.90 4.88
CA GLU A 34 -8.54 8.59 4.39
C GLU A 34 -7.52 8.79 3.27
N THR A 35 -6.46 7.98 3.31
CA THR A 35 -5.41 7.98 2.28
C THR A 35 -5.37 6.61 1.62
N PRO A 36 -5.47 6.49 0.28
CA PRO A 36 -5.37 5.20 -0.39
C PRO A 36 -4.11 4.40 -0.01
N ALA A 37 -4.27 3.11 0.30
CA ALA A 37 -3.22 2.21 0.72
C ALA A 37 -2.49 1.59 -0.47
N LEU A 38 -1.78 2.43 -1.23
CA LEU A 38 -1.05 2.02 -2.42
C LEU A 38 0.22 2.86 -2.65
N VAL A 39 1.11 2.29 -3.45
CA VAL A 39 2.30 2.97 -3.99
C VAL A 39 2.37 2.71 -5.49
N CYS A 40 2.41 3.78 -6.29
CA CYS A 40 2.64 3.72 -7.73
C CYS A 40 4.08 4.16 -8.03
N PHE A 41 4.86 3.29 -8.66
CA PHE A 41 6.22 3.60 -9.08
C PHE A 41 6.20 4.14 -10.51
N GLY A 42 6.60 5.40 -10.69
CA GLY A 42 6.95 5.97 -11.99
C GLY A 42 8.44 5.82 -12.25
N ASP A 43 8.90 6.34 -13.40
CA ASP A 43 10.30 6.24 -13.81
C ASP A 43 11.26 6.85 -12.78
N LYS A 44 11.04 8.13 -12.42
CA LYS A 44 11.95 8.91 -11.58
C LYS A 44 11.45 9.19 -10.16
N GLN A 45 10.25 8.73 -9.83
CA GLN A 45 9.62 9.05 -8.53
C GLN A 45 8.58 8.02 -8.13
N ARG A 46 8.21 8.04 -6.85
CA ARG A 46 7.18 7.19 -6.25
C ARG A 46 6.01 8.06 -5.83
N PHE A 47 4.81 7.67 -6.24
CA PHE A 47 3.56 8.31 -5.85
C PHE A 47 2.85 7.45 -4.80
N ILE A 48 2.38 8.07 -3.73
CA ILE A 48 1.79 7.37 -2.58
C ILE A 48 0.42 7.99 -2.31
N GLY A 49 -0.52 7.21 -1.80
CA GLY A 49 -1.83 7.73 -1.42
C GLY A 49 -2.61 8.22 -2.63
N THR A 50 -3.20 9.40 -2.51
CA THR A 50 -4.11 9.88 -3.55
C THR A 50 -3.41 10.19 -4.88
N ALA A 51 -2.18 10.70 -4.83
CA ALA A 51 -1.35 10.91 -6.02
C ALA A 51 -1.07 9.58 -6.76
N GLY A 52 -0.83 8.50 -6.03
CA GLY A 52 -0.68 7.17 -6.63
C GLY A 52 -2.00 6.65 -7.20
N ALA A 53 -3.11 6.88 -6.51
CA ALA A 53 -4.43 6.41 -6.93
C ALA A 53 -4.83 7.05 -8.27
N ALA A 54 -4.55 8.34 -8.45
CA ALA A 54 -4.83 9.08 -9.68
C ALA A 54 -4.13 8.51 -10.93
N THR A 55 -3.00 7.81 -10.76
CA THR A 55 -2.22 7.23 -11.87
C THR A 55 -2.34 5.71 -11.98
N SER A 56 -3.00 5.06 -11.02
CA SER A 56 -3.06 3.61 -10.87
C SER A 56 -3.58 2.87 -12.12
N MET A 57 -4.62 3.39 -12.77
CA MET A 57 -5.20 2.78 -13.97
C MET A 57 -4.29 2.86 -15.19
N MET A 58 -3.41 3.87 -15.26
CA MET A 58 -2.47 4.04 -16.38
C MET A 58 -1.19 3.20 -16.19
N ASN A 59 -0.83 2.90 -14.93
CA ASN A 59 0.38 2.14 -14.60
C ASN A 59 0.09 0.99 -13.62
N PRO A 60 -0.81 0.05 -13.96
CA PRO A 60 -1.30 -0.95 -13.02
C PRO A 60 -0.22 -1.96 -12.62
N LYS A 61 0.74 -2.28 -13.51
CA LYS A 61 1.84 -3.22 -13.23
C LYS A 61 2.84 -2.71 -12.19
N ASN A 62 2.97 -1.39 -12.06
CA ASN A 62 3.85 -0.74 -11.08
C ASN A 62 3.06 -0.06 -9.96
N THR A 63 1.76 -0.34 -9.85
CA THR A 63 0.91 0.12 -8.74
C THR A 63 0.69 -1.01 -7.76
N ILE A 64 1.29 -0.90 -6.58
CA ILE A 64 1.22 -1.90 -5.53
C ILE A 64 0.12 -1.50 -4.56
N SER A 65 -0.88 -2.37 -4.40
CA SER A 65 -2.03 -2.20 -3.50
C SER A 65 -2.36 -3.54 -2.80
N GLN A 66 -3.26 -3.52 -1.82
CA GLN A 66 -3.71 -4.75 -1.12
C GLN A 66 -2.56 -5.54 -0.45
N ILE A 67 -1.46 -4.87 -0.10
CA ILE A 67 -0.23 -5.51 0.38
C ILE A 67 -0.41 -6.30 1.68
N LYS A 68 -1.43 -5.95 2.47
CA LYS A 68 -1.81 -6.65 3.69
C LYS A 68 -2.27 -8.10 3.44
N ARG A 69 -2.60 -8.45 2.20
CA ARG A 69 -2.86 -9.84 1.80
C ARG A 69 -1.59 -10.69 1.69
N LEU A 70 -0.43 -10.07 1.51
CA LEU A 70 0.85 -10.75 1.31
C LEU A 70 1.65 -10.87 2.61
N ILE A 71 1.52 -9.87 3.50
CA ILE A 71 2.35 -9.79 4.71
C ILE A 71 2.19 -11.02 5.61
N GLY A 72 3.33 -11.60 6.00
CA GLY A 72 3.37 -12.77 6.91
C GLY A 72 2.96 -14.10 6.29
N ARG A 73 2.57 -14.14 5.00
CA ARG A 73 2.28 -15.40 4.31
C ARG A 73 3.51 -15.95 3.62
N GLN A 74 3.67 -17.27 3.62
CA GLN A 74 4.64 -17.96 2.78
C GLN A 74 4.19 -17.91 1.32
N PHE A 75 5.12 -17.85 0.37
CA PHE A 75 4.77 -17.82 -1.05
C PHE A 75 3.96 -19.06 -1.45
N SER A 76 4.25 -20.22 -0.85
CA SER A 76 3.55 -21.48 -1.11
C SER A 76 2.11 -21.54 -0.55
N ASP A 77 1.62 -20.52 0.16
CA ASP A 77 0.27 -20.49 0.73
C ASP A 77 -0.81 -20.57 -0.38
N PRO A 78 -1.71 -21.57 -0.37
CA PRO A 78 -2.77 -21.70 -1.38
C PRO A 78 -3.75 -20.53 -1.44
N GLU A 79 -3.99 -19.83 -0.33
CA GLU A 79 -4.78 -18.59 -0.31
C GLU A 79 -4.04 -17.47 -1.02
N LEU A 80 -2.76 -17.29 -0.73
CA LEU A 80 -1.94 -16.30 -1.41
C LEU A 80 -1.89 -16.59 -2.91
N GLN A 81 -1.66 -17.84 -3.33
CA GLN A 81 -1.65 -18.22 -4.75
C GLN A 81 -2.96 -17.93 -5.49
N ARG A 82 -4.10 -17.87 -4.78
CA ARG A 82 -5.38 -17.39 -5.34
C ARG A 82 -5.40 -15.87 -5.46
N ASP A 83 -5.00 -15.16 -4.42
CA ASP A 83 -4.92 -13.69 -4.42
C ASP A 83 -3.98 -13.15 -5.51
N LEU A 84 -2.82 -13.81 -5.73
CA LEU A 84 -1.84 -13.41 -6.76
C LEU A 84 -2.43 -13.39 -8.17
N LYS A 85 -3.44 -14.21 -8.48
CA LYS A 85 -4.11 -14.23 -9.80
C LYS A 85 -4.93 -12.96 -10.06
N SER A 86 -5.28 -12.22 -9.01
CA SER A 86 -6.05 -10.97 -9.10
C SER A 86 -5.17 -9.73 -9.19
N PHE A 87 -3.88 -9.84 -8.84
CA PHE A 87 -2.99 -8.68 -8.82
C PHE A 87 -2.46 -8.33 -10.21
N PRO A 88 -2.41 -7.03 -10.55
CA PRO A 88 -1.84 -6.59 -11.83
C PRO A 88 -0.31 -6.54 -11.82
N PHE A 89 0.32 -6.59 -10.65
CA PHE A 89 1.77 -6.55 -10.45
C PHE A 89 2.33 -7.95 -10.24
N ALA A 90 3.61 -8.14 -10.61
CA ALA A 90 4.26 -9.43 -10.52
C ALA A 90 4.77 -9.70 -9.10
N VAL A 91 4.53 -10.93 -8.63
CA VAL A 91 5.04 -11.43 -7.34
C VAL A 91 5.66 -12.81 -7.57
N THR A 92 6.85 -13.03 -7.05
CA THR A 92 7.54 -14.33 -7.10
C THR A 92 7.90 -14.79 -5.70
N GLU A 93 8.36 -16.04 -5.58
CA GLU A 93 9.01 -16.50 -4.36
C GLU A 93 10.35 -15.77 -4.19
N GLY A 94 10.58 -15.23 -3.01
CA GLY A 94 11.86 -14.69 -2.57
C GLY A 94 12.79 -15.80 -2.07
N PRO A 95 14.08 -15.50 -1.88
CA PRO A 95 15.07 -16.46 -1.40
C PRO A 95 14.78 -16.97 0.03
N ASP A 96 13.93 -16.26 0.78
CA ASP A 96 13.48 -16.56 2.14
C ASP A 96 12.13 -17.32 2.19
N GLY A 97 11.58 -17.69 1.03
CA GLY A 97 10.26 -18.35 0.91
C GLY A 97 9.07 -17.39 1.00
N PHE A 98 9.31 -16.08 1.18
CA PHE A 98 8.25 -15.08 1.26
C PHE A 98 7.97 -14.42 -0.10
N PRO A 99 6.82 -13.74 -0.27
CA PRO A 99 6.45 -13.11 -1.52
C PRO A 99 7.33 -11.88 -1.82
N LEU A 100 7.93 -11.85 -3.00
CA LEU A 100 8.75 -10.75 -3.50
C LEU A 100 8.00 -10.02 -4.63
N ILE A 101 7.71 -8.74 -4.43
CA ILE A 101 7.03 -7.88 -5.41
C ILE A 101 8.06 -7.28 -6.36
N HIS A 102 7.77 -7.33 -7.67
CA HIS A 102 8.62 -6.73 -8.71
C HIS A 102 8.03 -5.41 -9.20
N CYS A 103 8.83 -4.35 -9.16
CA CYS A 103 8.49 -3.05 -9.73
C CYS A 103 9.55 -2.67 -10.78
N SER A 104 9.11 -2.22 -11.95
CA SER A 104 10.01 -1.67 -12.96
C SER A 104 10.25 -0.19 -12.64
N ILE A 105 11.48 0.13 -12.24
CA ILE A 105 11.91 1.50 -11.94
C ILE A 105 13.14 1.80 -12.81
N SER A 106 13.13 2.94 -13.51
CA SER A 106 14.26 3.41 -14.31
C SER A 106 14.94 4.57 -13.59
N TRP A 107 15.98 4.27 -12.79
CA TRP A 107 16.81 5.29 -12.13
C TRP A 107 17.82 5.90 -13.11
#